data_AF-A0A0C2FHY8-F1
#
_entry.id   AF-A0A0C2FHY8-F1
#
_cell.length_a   1.000
_cell.length_b   1.000
_cell.length_c   1.000
_cell.angle_alpha   90.00
_cell.angle_beta   90.00
_cell.angle_gamma   90.00
#
_symmetry.space_group_name_H-M   'P 1'
#
loop_
_entity.id
_entity.type
_entity.pdbx_description
1 polymer ?
#
loop_
_entity_poly.entity_id
_entity_poly.type
_entity_poly.pdbx_seq_one_letter_code
_entity_poly.pdbx_strand_id
1 'polypeptide(L)' 'MRVTFLHPDLGIGGAERLVVDAAVALQQKGHVVKIVTNQFEPSHAFKETQGLDSTRRNVRNV' A
#
# COMPACT_ATOMS: atom_id res chain seq x y z
N MET A 1 -9.86 5.15 -12.65
CA MET A 1 -9.77 3.67 -12.65
C MET A 1 -9.54 3.19 -11.23
N ARG A 2 -9.79 1.91 -10.93
CA ARG A 2 -9.50 1.31 -9.62
C ARG A 2 -8.29 0.39 -9.76
N VAL A 3 -7.24 0.61 -8.97
CA VAL A 3 -5.99 -0.16 -9.03
C VAL A 3 -5.68 -0.69 -7.63
N THR A 4 -5.34 -1.98 -7.54
CA THR A 4 -4.98 -2.63 -6.28
C THR A 4 -3.58 -3.22 -6.40
N PHE A 5 -2.69 -2.83 -5.48
CA PHE A 5 -1.38 -3.45 -5.32
C PHE A 5 -1.48 -4.55 -4.27
N LEU A 6 -0.94 -5.73 -4.58
CA LEU A 6 -0.80 -6.83 -3.65
C LEU A 6 0.69 -7.03 -3.38
N HIS A 7 1.11 -6.89 -2.13
CA HIS A 7 2.50 -7.10 -1.73
C HIS A 7 2.52 -7.80 -0.38
N PRO A 8 3.30 -8.88 -0.17
CA PRO A 8 3.19 -9.70 1.05
C PRO A 8 3.69 -8.99 2.31
N ASP A 9 4.61 -8.04 2.18
CA ASP A 9 5.13 -7.22 3.29
C ASP A 9 5.28 -5.78 2.80
N LEU A 10 5.03 -4.78 3.64
CA LEU A 10 5.15 -3.37 3.28
C LEU A 10 6.01 -2.65 4.33
N GLY A 11 7.30 -3.01 4.33
CA GLY A 11 8.35 -2.44 5.17
C GLY A 11 9.25 -1.43 4.45
N ILE A 12 10.55 -1.42 4.78
CA ILE A 12 11.56 -0.53 4.18
C ILE A 12 12.48 -1.34 3.26
N GLY A 13 12.08 -1.48 2.01
CA GLY A 13 12.88 -2.13 0.97
C GLY A 13 12.65 -1.51 -0.41
N GLY A 14 13.43 -1.98 -1.39
CA GLY A 14 13.42 -1.41 -2.74
C GLY A 14 12.14 -1.71 -3.53
N ALA A 15 11.58 -2.91 -3.37
CA ALA A 15 10.33 -3.30 -4.04
C ALA A 15 9.13 -2.56 -3.44
N GLU A 16 9.14 -2.41 -2.12
CA GLU A 16 8.17 -1.66 -1.34
C GLU A 16 8.16 -0.20 -1.78
N ARG A 17 9.36 0.41 -1.95
CA ARG A 17 9.47 1.77 -2.46
C ARG A 17 8.86 1.92 -3.85
N LEU A 18 9.13 0.97 -4.76
CA LEU A 18 8.54 0.97 -6.10
C LEU A 18 7.00 0.93 -6.04
N VAL A 19 6.45 0.06 -5.19
CA VAL A 19 4.99 -0.07 -5.00
C VAL A 19 4.40 1.23 -4.47
N VAL A 20 5.03 1.86 -3.47
CA VAL A 20 4.57 3.11 -2.86
C VAL A 20 4.64 4.27 -3.86
N ASP A 21 5.76 4.43 -4.58
CA ASP A 21 5.92 5.49 -5.57
C ASP A 21 4.87 5.36 -6.71
N ALA A 22 4.62 4.13 -7.19
CA ALA A 22 3.57 3.88 -8.18
C ALA A 22 2.17 4.17 -7.65
N ALA A 23 1.87 3.77 -6.41
CA ALA A 23 0.58 4.02 -5.78
C ALA A 23 0.30 5.51 -5.62
N VAL A 24 1.29 6.27 -5.15
CA VAL A 24 1.20 7.74 -5.01
C VAL A 24 1.01 8.41 -6.36
N ALA A 25 1.80 8.03 -7.38
CA ALA A 25 1.68 8.60 -8.72
C ALA A 25 0.29 8.35 -9.34
N LEU A 26 -0.30 7.18 -9.12
CA LEU A 26 -1.66 6.88 -9.59
C LEU A 26 -2.73 7.66 -8.83
N GLN A 27 -2.57 7.83 -7.51
CA GLN A 27 -3.48 8.63 -6.70
C GLN A 27 -3.48 10.10 -7.12
N GLN A 28 -2.29 10.67 -7.37
CA GLN A 28 -2.13 12.05 -7.88
C GLN A 28 -2.80 12.26 -9.25
N LYS A 29 -2.92 11.21 -10.06
CA LYS A 29 -3.67 11.21 -11.33
C LYS A 29 -5.18 11.02 -11.18
N GLY A 30 -5.71 11.02 -9.95
CA GLY A 30 -7.14 10.87 -9.67
C GLY A 30 -7.64 9.43 -9.77
N HIS A 31 -6.76 8.43 -9.68
CA HIS A 31 -7.17 7.03 -9.60
C HIS A 31 -7.45 6.61 -8.16
N VAL A 32 -8.37 5.66 -8.00
CA VAL A 32 -8.65 5.05 -6.70
C VAL A 32 -7.66 3.90 -6.51
N VAL A 33 -6.75 4.06 -5.55
CA VAL A 33 -5.66 3.10 -5.29
C VAL A 33 -5.86 2.44 -3.95
N LYS A 34 -5.63 1.13 -3.89
CA LYS A 34 -5.56 0.36 -2.65
C LYS A 34 -4.29 -0.48 -2.60
N ILE A 35 -3.74 -0.63 -1.41
CA ILE A 35 -2.65 -1.57 -1.14
C ILE A 35 -3.18 -2.62 -0.17
N VAL A 36 -3.02 -3.89 -0.55
CA VAL A 36 -3.30 -5.04 0.31
C VAL A 36 -1.97 -5.69 0.63
N THR A 37 -1.69 -5.81 1.93
CA THR A 37 -0.49 -6.47 2.45
C THR A 37 -0.82 -7.34 3.65
N ASN A 38 -0.04 -8.42 3.81
CA ASN A 38 -0.17 -9.32 4.94
C ASN A 38 0.55 -8.77 6.18
N GLN A 39 1.64 -8.05 5.97
CA GLN A 39 2.43 -7.42 7.03
C GLN A 39 2.61 -5.92 6.75
N PHE A 40 2.31 -5.10 7.75
CA PHE A 40 2.48 -3.64 7.69
C PHE A 40 2.74 -3.12 9.09
N GLU A 41 3.95 -2.64 9.32
CA GLU A 41 4.34 -2.06 10.60
C GLU A 41 4.56 -0.55 10.44
N PRO A 42 3.63 0.30 10.93
CA PRO A 42 3.69 1.75 10.68
C PRO A 42 4.96 2.45 11.20
N SER A 43 5.62 1.87 12.20
CA SER A 43 6.90 2.35 12.74
C SER A 43 8.10 2.02 11.84
N HIS A 44 7.93 1.08 10.92
CA HIS A 44 8.94 0.58 9.98
C HIS A 44 8.42 0.63 8.53
N ALA A 45 7.63 1.65 8.20
CA ALA A 45 7.09 1.87 6.86
C ALA A 45 7.29 3.32 6.41
N PHE A 46 7.21 3.54 5.10
CA PHE A 46 7.31 4.87 4.51
C PHE A 46 6.15 5.76 4.97
N LYS A 47 6.42 7.04 5.27
CA LYS A 47 5.38 7.99 5.73
C LYS A 47 4.26 8.17 4.70
N GLU A 48 4.61 8.04 3.44
CA GLU A 48 3.73 8.11 2.28
C GLU A 48 2.64 7.03 2.31
N THR A 49 2.85 5.92 3.03
CA THR A 49 1.84 4.87 3.20
C THR A 49 0.68 5.28 4.12
N GLN A 50 0.83 6.31 4.94
CA GLN A 50 -0.23 6.78 5.86
C GLN A 50 -1.37 7.50 5.14
N GLY A 51 -1.11 8.06 3.95
CA GLY A 51 -2.13 8.70 3.10
C GLY A 51 -2.76 7.77 2.07
N LEU A 52 -2.24 6.56 1.94
CA LEU A 52 -2.84 5.51 1.13
C LEU A 52 -3.91 4.83 1.99
N ASP A 53 -5.12 4.60 1.46
CA ASP A 53 -6.16 3.79 2.11
C ASP A 53 -5.66 2.34 2.17
N SER A 54 -4.79 2.10 3.13
CA SER A 54 -4.30 0.81 3.55
C SER A 54 -5.45 0.19 4.35
N THR A 55 -6.46 -0.29 3.63
CA THR A 55 -7.65 -0.84 4.27
C THR A 55 -7.26 -2.11 5.04
N ARG A 56 -6.86 -1.97 6.31
CA ARG A 56 -6.88 -3.03 7.33
C ARG A 56 -8.33 -3.41 7.65
N ARG A 57 -9.11 -3.86 6.66
CA ARG A 57 -10.37 -4.56 6.91
C ARG A 57 -10.11 -6.04 6.75
N ASN A 58 -9.82 -6.67 7.90
CA ASN A 58 -10.05 -8.08 8.21
C ASN A 58 -10.39 -8.94 6.98
N VAL A 59 -9.35 -9.43 6.30
CA VAL A 59 -9.50 -10.71 5.63
C VAL A 59 -9.33 -11.75 6.72
N ARG A 60 -10.39 -11.93 7.53
CA ARG A 60 -10.62 -13.23 8.17
C ARG A 60 -10.95 -14.17 7.01
N ASN A 61 -9.98 -14.96 6.59
CA ASN A 61 -10.24 -16.18 5.84
C ASN A 61 -9.54 -17.30 6.60
N VAL A 62 -10.38 -18.15 7.21
CA VAL A 62 -10.22 -19.57 7.57
C VAL A 62 -8.86 -20.06 8.07
#